data_AF-A0A1C4V5D7-F1
#
_entry.id   AF-A0A1C4V5D7-F1
#
_cell.length_a   1.000
_cell.length_b   1.000
_cell.length_c   1.000
_cell.angle_alpha   90.00
_cell.angle_beta   90.00
_cell.angle_gamma   90.00
#
_symmetry.space_group_name_H-M   'P 1'
#
loop_
_entity.id
_entity.type
_entity.pdbx_description
1 polymer ?
#
loop_
_entity_poly.entity_id
_entity_poly.type
_entity_poly.pdbx_seq_one_letter_code
_entity_poly.pdbx_strand_id
1 'polypeptide(L)'
;MSETHLDALELSAERVAAVTDFYESYATLALRQGQNSDPEIAGLDAASALRSAGQWTMILDPQRAADLLVGSARLWHQHGHGFGTYLLAALRPAALPGTDRRMRQRQLQVLLTGRPVKDVDVPAPLLHPQQQAYLLLAGAGGPAAWAGMGDAAARSVHRLGVVPIGALGTPLRVYWDIAMHLLSDDGARAAPVKDMTPGLEAIAGHLEAMAASYATAINSAMANEYLWFSAASPVDVGDVDIAAIAALAARRFGIEPVVAALSRRAEQHDPLTRVPLELAVELAVHVMRQTEPPRLEEF
;
A
#
# COMPACT_ATOMS: atom_id res chain seq x y z
N MET A 1 -1.57 -18.04 -11.96
CA MET A 1 -0.96 -16.69 -11.96
C MET A 1 0.38 -16.72 -11.25
N SER A 2 0.47 -17.30 -10.05
CA SER A 2 1.74 -17.48 -9.33
C SER A 2 2.89 -18.07 -10.17
N GLU A 3 2.67 -19.14 -10.96
CA GLU A 3 3.72 -19.68 -11.85
C GLU A 3 4.24 -18.67 -12.88
N THR A 4 3.34 -17.89 -13.49
CA THR A 4 3.71 -16.85 -14.47
C THR A 4 4.50 -15.71 -13.82
N HIS A 5 4.17 -15.34 -12.57
CA HIS A 5 4.92 -14.33 -11.82
C HIS A 5 6.30 -14.85 -11.43
N LEU A 6 6.39 -16.10 -10.98
CA LEU A 6 7.65 -16.76 -10.66
C LEU A 6 8.56 -16.83 -11.87
N ASP A 7 8.03 -17.23 -13.04
CA ASP A 7 8.78 -17.28 -14.29
C ASP A 7 9.27 -15.88 -14.71
N ALA A 8 8.41 -14.86 -14.64
CA ALA A 8 8.78 -13.48 -14.98
C ALA A 8 9.88 -12.90 -14.07
N LEU A 9 9.91 -13.33 -12.80
CA LEU A 9 10.88 -12.91 -11.79
C LEU A 9 12.11 -13.82 -11.71
N GLU A 10 12.16 -14.90 -12.50
CA GLU A 10 13.16 -15.97 -12.42
C GLU A 10 13.29 -16.58 -11.01
N LEU A 11 12.20 -16.65 -10.25
CA LEU A 11 12.17 -17.15 -8.89
C LEU A 11 11.53 -18.54 -8.82
N SER A 12 11.92 -19.34 -7.82
CA SER A 12 11.21 -20.57 -7.46
C SER A 12 10.27 -20.33 -6.28
N ALA A 13 9.17 -21.09 -6.21
CA ALA A 13 8.25 -21.06 -5.08
C ALA A 13 8.96 -21.38 -3.75
N GLU A 14 9.90 -22.34 -3.77
CA GLU A 14 10.71 -22.69 -2.61
C GLU A 14 11.56 -21.51 -2.13
N ARG A 15 12.18 -20.76 -3.04
CA ARG A 15 12.96 -19.57 -2.69
C ARG A 15 12.09 -18.51 -2.04
N VAL A 16 10.94 -18.22 -2.63
CA VAL A 16 9.99 -17.23 -2.08
C VAL A 16 9.56 -17.65 -0.66
N ALA A 17 9.19 -18.92 -0.46
CA ALA A 17 8.81 -19.44 0.85
C ALA A 17 9.95 -19.34 1.88
N ALA A 18 11.17 -19.72 1.51
CA ALA A 18 12.33 -19.66 2.40
C ALA A 18 12.67 -18.22 2.83
N VAL A 19 12.58 -17.26 1.92
CA VAL A 19 12.82 -15.84 2.21
C VAL A 19 11.72 -15.26 3.10
N THR A 20 10.46 -15.59 2.82
CA THR A 20 9.33 -15.25 3.70
C THR A 20 9.57 -15.74 5.12
N ASP A 21 9.85 -17.03 5.29
CA ASP A 21 10.03 -17.66 6.60
C ASP A 21 11.22 -17.07 7.37
N PHE A 22 12.29 -16.71 6.65
CA PHE A 22 13.44 -15.99 7.22
C PHE A 22 13.01 -14.64 7.82
N TYR A 23 12.31 -13.80 7.07
CA TYR A 23 11.90 -12.48 7.55
C TYR A 23 10.88 -12.55 8.69
N GLU A 24 9.96 -13.52 8.66
CA GLU A 24 9.03 -13.75 9.79
C GLU A 24 9.75 -14.18 11.06
N SER A 25 10.72 -15.09 10.93
CA SER A 25 11.56 -15.54 12.03
C SER A 25 12.39 -14.39 12.60
N TYR A 26 12.95 -13.55 11.72
CA TYR A 26 13.69 -12.36 12.12
C TYR A 26 12.80 -11.35 12.85
N ALA A 27 11.58 -11.08 12.37
CA ALA A 27 10.65 -10.21 13.06
C ALA A 27 10.32 -10.70 14.48
N THR A 28 10.12 -12.01 14.63
CA THR A 28 9.90 -12.65 15.94
C THR A 28 11.12 -12.50 16.85
N LEU A 29 12.33 -12.68 16.31
CA LEU A 29 13.56 -12.50 17.05
C LEU A 29 13.75 -11.05 17.50
N ALA A 30 13.54 -10.08 16.61
CA ALA A 30 13.64 -8.65 16.90
C ALA A 30 12.73 -8.26 18.07
N LEU A 31 11.45 -8.65 18.04
CA LEU A 31 10.51 -8.39 19.13
C LEU A 31 10.96 -9.02 20.47
N ARG A 32 11.50 -10.24 20.44
CA ARG A 32 12.02 -10.90 21.67
C ARG A 32 13.27 -10.20 22.20
N GLN A 33 14.17 -9.75 21.33
CA GLN A 33 15.37 -9.01 21.73
C GLN A 33 15.02 -7.61 22.26
N GLY A 34 13.99 -6.98 21.70
CA GLY A 34 13.45 -5.70 22.18
C GLY A 34 12.97 -5.72 23.63
N GLN A 35 12.55 -6.88 24.15
CA GLN A 35 12.19 -7.02 25.57
C GLN A 35 13.38 -6.80 26.51
N ASN A 36 14.61 -6.98 26.00
CA ASN A 36 15.85 -6.84 26.75
C ASN A 36 16.69 -5.63 26.30
N SER A 37 16.21 -4.85 25.32
CA SER A 37 16.92 -3.72 24.70
C SER A 37 15.95 -2.56 24.44
N ASP A 38 16.16 -1.77 23.38
CA ASP A 38 15.27 -0.66 23.02
C ASP A 38 14.01 -1.20 22.32
N PRO A 39 12.82 -1.15 22.96
CA PRO A 39 11.59 -1.70 22.38
C PRO A 39 11.13 -0.95 21.14
N GLU A 40 11.51 0.32 20.99
CA GLU A 40 11.13 1.13 19.83
C GLU A 40 11.88 0.67 18.59
N ILE A 41 13.19 0.58 18.66
CA ILE A 41 14.04 0.10 17.56
C ILE A 41 13.63 -1.32 17.17
N ALA A 42 13.46 -2.20 18.14
CA ALA A 42 13.04 -3.59 17.90
C ALA A 42 11.66 -3.68 17.23
N GLY A 43 10.72 -2.80 17.59
CA GLY A 43 9.41 -2.71 16.96
C GLY A 43 9.50 -2.30 15.49
N LEU A 44 10.35 -1.32 15.18
CA LEU A 44 10.58 -0.85 13.80
C LEU A 44 11.31 -1.89 12.92
N ASP A 45 12.28 -2.61 13.49
CA ASP A 45 12.98 -3.71 12.81
C ASP A 45 12.01 -4.84 12.47
N ALA A 46 11.18 -5.23 13.44
CA ALA A 46 10.14 -6.23 13.23
C ALA A 46 9.10 -5.77 12.19
N ALA A 47 8.72 -4.49 12.20
CA ALA A 47 7.80 -3.93 11.22
C ALA A 47 8.37 -4.01 9.79
N SER A 48 9.66 -3.69 9.63
CA SER A 48 10.37 -3.76 8.35
C SER A 48 10.50 -5.20 7.84
N ALA A 49 10.80 -6.14 8.74
CA ALA A 49 10.90 -7.56 8.41
C ALA A 49 9.54 -8.16 8.01
N LEU A 50 8.47 -7.88 8.76
CA LEU A 50 7.11 -8.31 8.37
C LEU A 50 6.66 -7.71 7.04
N ARG A 51 7.05 -6.46 6.75
CA ARG A 51 6.79 -5.85 5.43
C ARG A 51 7.47 -6.67 4.33
N SER A 52 8.75 -6.98 4.51
CA SER A 52 9.55 -7.76 3.56
C SER A 52 8.95 -9.16 3.37
N ALA A 53 8.60 -9.86 4.45
CA ALA A 53 7.92 -11.14 4.38
C ALA A 53 6.59 -11.05 3.59
N GLY A 54 5.80 -10.01 3.84
CA GLY A 54 4.54 -9.77 3.13
C GLY A 54 4.73 -9.53 1.63
N GLN A 55 5.79 -8.81 1.23
CA GLN A 55 6.12 -8.56 -0.17
C GLN A 55 6.44 -9.83 -0.93
N TRP A 56 7.29 -10.70 -0.35
CA TRP A 56 7.66 -11.97 -0.97
C TRP A 56 6.47 -12.93 -1.03
N THR A 57 5.74 -13.05 0.09
CA THR A 57 4.58 -13.94 0.18
C THR A 57 3.47 -13.60 -0.79
N MET A 58 3.37 -12.32 -1.19
CA MET A 58 2.34 -11.85 -2.11
C MET A 58 2.31 -12.63 -3.42
N ILE A 59 3.47 -13.13 -3.90
CA ILE A 59 3.58 -13.94 -5.12
C ILE A 59 2.82 -15.28 -5.04
N LEU A 60 2.76 -15.87 -3.84
CA LEU A 60 2.27 -17.23 -3.65
C LEU A 60 0.94 -17.29 -2.89
N ASP A 61 0.77 -16.40 -1.91
CA ASP A 61 -0.32 -16.45 -0.95
C ASP A 61 -0.76 -15.02 -0.57
N PRO A 62 -1.76 -14.45 -1.28
CA PRO A 62 -2.25 -13.11 -0.98
C PRO A 62 -2.88 -13.00 0.42
N GLN A 63 -3.37 -14.10 1.00
CA GLN A 63 -3.94 -14.11 2.34
C GLN A 63 -2.86 -13.94 3.40
N ARG A 64 -1.84 -14.80 3.37
CA ARG A 64 -0.70 -14.70 4.30
C ARG A 64 0.04 -13.37 4.11
N ALA A 65 0.18 -12.90 2.87
CA ALA A 65 0.74 -11.58 2.59
C ALA A 65 -0.06 -10.46 3.27
N ALA A 66 -1.40 -10.46 3.16
CA ALA A 66 -2.24 -9.49 3.84
C ALA A 66 -2.08 -9.52 5.37
N ASP A 67 -2.01 -10.71 5.98
CA ASP A 67 -1.80 -10.85 7.43
C ASP A 67 -0.45 -10.31 7.90
N LEU A 68 0.63 -10.60 7.16
CA LEU A 68 1.97 -10.09 7.44
C LEU A 68 2.05 -8.57 7.31
N LEU A 69 1.49 -8.03 6.22
CA LEU A 69 1.45 -6.59 5.98
C LEU A 69 0.59 -5.87 7.04
N VAL A 70 -0.51 -6.48 7.50
CA VAL A 70 -1.29 -5.94 8.64
C VAL A 70 -0.48 -5.97 9.94
N GLY A 71 0.29 -7.04 10.19
CA GLY A 71 1.21 -7.11 11.32
C GLY A 71 2.25 -5.98 11.31
N SER A 72 2.91 -5.79 10.17
CA SER A 72 3.83 -4.66 9.92
C SER A 72 3.13 -3.31 10.15
N ALA A 73 1.94 -3.13 9.58
CA ALA A 73 1.18 -1.90 9.65
C ALA A 73 0.80 -1.50 11.08
N ARG A 74 0.46 -2.47 11.94
CA ARG A 74 0.18 -2.23 13.36
C ARG A 74 1.39 -1.66 14.09
N LEU A 75 2.57 -2.22 13.88
CA LEU A 75 3.81 -1.74 14.50
C LEU A 75 4.13 -0.31 14.02
N TRP A 76 4.14 -0.07 12.71
CA TRP A 76 4.35 1.28 12.15
C TRP A 76 3.34 2.30 12.68
N HIS A 77 2.06 1.91 12.80
CA HIS A 77 1.02 2.77 13.33
C HIS A 77 1.25 3.11 14.81
N GLN A 78 1.64 2.12 15.63
CA GLN A 78 1.98 2.32 17.04
C GLN A 78 3.14 3.31 17.21
N HIS A 79 4.11 3.29 16.31
CA HIS A 79 5.23 4.24 16.28
C HIS A 79 4.91 5.59 15.60
N GLY A 80 3.65 5.89 15.29
CA GLY A 80 3.28 7.22 14.78
C GLY A 80 3.36 7.39 13.26
N HIS A 81 3.78 6.36 12.51
CA HIS A 81 4.00 6.47 11.06
C HIS A 81 2.68 6.49 10.27
N GLY A 82 2.64 7.33 9.23
CA GLY A 82 1.54 7.41 8.27
C GLY A 82 1.38 6.13 7.46
N PHE A 83 2.50 5.48 7.11
CA PHE A 83 2.54 4.21 6.38
C PHE A 83 1.72 3.11 7.05
N GLY A 84 1.84 2.94 8.37
CA GLY A 84 1.04 1.94 9.10
C GLY A 84 -0.45 2.22 9.05
N THR A 85 -0.84 3.50 9.17
CA THR A 85 -2.25 3.91 9.06
C THR A 85 -2.79 3.65 7.65
N TYR A 86 -2.00 3.92 6.62
CA TYR A 86 -2.30 3.67 5.21
C TYR A 86 -2.55 2.19 4.93
N LEU A 87 -1.63 1.31 5.33
CA LEU A 87 -1.80 -0.13 5.13
C LEU A 87 -2.97 -0.69 5.91
N LEU A 88 -3.21 -0.23 7.15
CA LEU A 88 -4.41 -0.62 7.90
C LEU A 88 -5.69 -0.18 7.19
N ALA A 89 -5.74 1.06 6.67
CA ALA A 89 -6.90 1.55 5.93
C ALA A 89 -7.17 0.74 4.65
N ALA A 90 -6.11 0.33 3.95
CA ALA A 90 -6.19 -0.49 2.74
C ALA A 90 -6.64 -1.92 3.06
N LEU A 91 -5.88 -2.62 3.91
CA LEU A 91 -5.94 -4.06 4.07
C LEU A 91 -6.87 -4.53 5.21
N ARG A 92 -7.01 -3.75 6.29
CA ARG A 92 -7.84 -4.13 7.45
C ARG A 92 -8.42 -2.91 8.18
N PRO A 93 -9.30 -2.11 7.56
CA PRO A 93 -9.77 -0.86 8.16
C PRO A 93 -10.50 -1.01 9.49
N ALA A 94 -11.09 -2.19 9.76
CA ALA A 94 -11.68 -2.50 11.06
C ALA A 94 -10.64 -2.51 12.21
N ALA A 95 -9.36 -2.76 11.90
CA ALA A 95 -8.26 -2.69 12.86
C ALA A 95 -7.77 -1.26 13.13
N LEU A 96 -8.39 -0.24 12.53
CA LEU A 96 -8.09 1.16 12.77
C LEU A 96 -9.28 1.84 13.50
N PRO A 97 -9.24 1.95 14.84
CA PRO A 97 -10.31 2.54 15.64
C PRO A 97 -10.74 3.93 15.15
N GLY A 98 -12.01 4.27 15.36
CA GLY A 98 -12.54 5.57 14.94
C GLY A 98 -11.86 6.76 15.64
N THR A 99 -11.38 6.57 16.88
CA THR A 99 -10.57 7.54 17.61
C THR A 99 -9.26 7.82 16.89
N ASP A 100 -8.57 6.76 16.46
CA ASP A 100 -7.26 6.86 15.83
C ASP A 100 -7.40 7.48 14.45
N ARG A 101 -8.42 7.07 13.67
CA ARG A 101 -8.76 7.71 12.39
C ARG A 101 -8.96 9.22 12.52
N ARG A 102 -9.77 9.65 13.51
CA ARG A 102 -10.00 11.08 13.76
C ARG A 102 -8.73 11.79 14.21
N MET A 103 -7.90 11.17 15.04
CA MET A 103 -6.61 11.74 15.45
C MET A 103 -5.68 11.93 14.24
N ARG A 104 -5.51 10.90 13.41
CA ARG A 104 -4.68 10.96 12.19
C ARG A 104 -5.18 12.00 11.19
N GLN A 105 -6.50 12.12 11.02
CA GLN A 105 -7.10 13.18 10.21
C GLN A 105 -6.75 14.58 10.74
N ARG A 106 -6.88 14.81 12.06
CA ARG A 106 -6.54 16.09 12.67
C ARG A 106 -5.04 16.41 12.56
N GLN A 107 -4.17 15.41 12.73
CA GLN A 107 -2.72 15.56 12.54
C GLN A 107 -2.38 15.98 11.10
N LEU A 108 -2.98 15.31 10.10
CA LEU A 108 -2.80 15.70 8.70
C LEU A 108 -3.36 17.11 8.43
N GLN A 109 -4.50 17.48 9.02
CA GLN A 109 -5.06 18.83 8.88
C GLN A 109 -4.11 19.90 9.43
N VAL A 110 -3.47 19.67 10.59
CA VAL A 110 -2.44 20.57 11.13
C VAL A 110 -1.31 20.75 10.12
N LEU A 111 -0.80 19.65 9.56
CA LEU A 111 0.32 19.64 8.61
C LEU A 111 -0.03 20.35 7.29
N LEU A 112 -1.22 20.11 6.75
CA LEU A 112 -1.65 20.73 5.49
C LEU A 112 -1.98 22.21 5.61
N THR A 113 -2.48 22.66 6.76
CA THR A 113 -2.95 24.04 6.95
C THR A 113 -1.97 24.93 7.69
N GLY A 114 -0.97 24.34 8.37
CA GLY A 114 -0.07 25.04 9.29
C GLY A 114 -0.78 25.60 10.53
N ARG A 115 -2.07 25.31 10.72
CA ARG A 115 -2.86 25.83 11.84
C ARG A 115 -2.85 24.81 12.97
N PRO A 116 -2.38 25.20 14.18
CA PRO A 116 -2.43 24.29 15.31
C PRO A 116 -3.88 23.96 15.64
N VAL A 117 -4.14 22.69 15.93
CA VAL A 117 -5.42 22.22 16.42
C VAL A 117 -5.25 21.86 17.89
N LYS A 118 -6.13 22.37 18.75
CA LYS A 118 -6.07 22.14 20.20
C LYS A 118 -6.04 20.63 20.51
N ASP A 119 -5.17 20.22 21.43
CA ASP A 119 -5.03 18.82 21.88
C ASP A 119 -4.67 17.85 20.74
N VAL A 120 -3.87 18.32 19.76
CA VAL A 120 -3.31 17.49 18.69
C VAL A 120 -1.80 17.65 18.71
N ASP A 121 -1.12 16.58 19.11
CA ASP A 121 0.31 16.44 18.90
C ASP A 121 0.58 15.74 17.57
N VAL A 122 1.63 16.17 16.87
CA VAL A 122 2.06 15.61 15.59
C VAL A 122 3.35 14.81 15.81
N PRO A 123 3.28 13.46 15.76
CA PRO A 123 4.44 12.61 15.89
C PRO A 123 5.53 12.97 14.89
N ALA A 124 6.79 12.91 15.34
CA ALA A 124 7.95 13.23 14.51
C ALA A 124 7.96 12.54 13.14
N PRO A 125 7.56 11.26 12.99
CA PRO A 125 7.48 10.62 11.68
C PRO A 125 6.56 11.34 10.67
N LEU A 126 5.47 11.95 11.12
CA LEU A 126 4.53 12.64 10.24
C LEU A 126 5.05 13.97 9.69
N LEU A 127 6.15 14.50 10.23
CA LEU A 127 6.82 15.65 9.67
C LEU A 127 7.44 15.34 8.30
N HIS A 128 7.68 14.05 8.00
CA HIS A 128 8.21 13.63 6.70
C HIS A 128 7.12 13.61 5.62
N PRO A 129 7.32 14.25 4.44
CA PRO A 129 6.31 14.36 3.39
C PRO A 129 5.69 13.04 2.91
N GLN A 130 6.50 11.99 2.78
CA GLN A 130 6.01 10.65 2.42
C GLN A 130 4.96 10.13 3.41
N GLN A 131 5.15 10.34 4.71
CA GLN A 131 4.22 9.87 5.73
C GLN A 131 2.88 10.64 5.65
N GLN A 132 2.91 11.89 5.21
CA GLN A 132 1.72 12.70 4.98
C GLN A 132 0.93 12.21 3.75
N ALA A 133 1.62 11.86 2.67
CA ALA A 133 0.97 11.28 1.48
C ALA A 133 0.27 9.94 1.81
N TYR A 134 0.91 9.08 2.61
CA TYR A 134 0.28 7.86 3.10
C TYR A 134 -0.98 8.16 3.93
N LEU A 135 -0.94 9.14 4.84
CA LEU A 135 -2.15 9.54 5.58
C LEU A 135 -3.25 10.09 4.67
N LEU A 136 -2.89 10.84 3.64
CA LEU A 136 -3.85 11.38 2.69
C LEU A 136 -4.53 10.24 1.90
N LEU A 137 -3.77 9.25 1.42
CA LEU A 137 -4.30 8.04 0.80
C LEU A 137 -5.24 7.26 1.74
N ALA A 138 -4.81 7.06 3.00
CA ALA A 138 -5.62 6.39 4.01
C ALA A 138 -6.98 7.07 4.21
N GLY A 139 -6.99 8.40 4.25
CA GLY A 139 -8.19 9.21 4.38
C GLY A 139 -9.06 9.24 3.11
N ALA A 140 -8.45 9.15 1.94
CA ALA A 140 -9.12 9.21 0.65
C ALA A 140 -9.86 7.91 0.29
N GLY A 141 -9.28 6.75 0.59
CA GLY A 141 -9.89 5.45 0.27
C GLY A 141 -10.93 4.95 1.29
N GLY A 142 -11.22 5.72 2.34
CA GLY A 142 -12.20 5.34 3.37
C GLY A 142 -13.67 5.49 2.93
N PRO A 143 -14.62 4.76 3.56
CA PRO A 143 -16.06 4.83 3.22
C PRO A 143 -16.70 6.20 3.51
N ALA A 144 -16.09 6.98 4.41
CA ALA A 144 -16.28 8.41 4.55
C ALA A 144 -14.92 9.06 4.30
N ALA A 145 -14.67 9.42 3.04
CA ALA A 145 -13.51 10.21 2.67
C ALA A 145 -13.38 11.37 3.66
N TRP A 146 -12.17 11.63 4.15
CA TRP A 146 -11.93 12.66 5.17
C TRP A 146 -12.37 14.03 4.64
N ALA A 147 -13.61 14.41 4.98
CA ALA A 147 -14.30 15.57 4.43
C ALA A 147 -13.53 16.87 4.72
N GLY A 148 -13.55 17.79 3.75
CA GLY A 148 -12.95 19.11 3.87
C GLY A 148 -11.42 19.16 3.70
N MET A 149 -10.77 18.03 3.37
CA MET A 149 -9.32 18.04 3.12
C MET A 149 -8.92 18.31 1.67
N GLY A 150 -9.83 18.11 0.71
CA GLY A 150 -9.53 18.24 -0.73
C GLY A 150 -8.92 19.60 -1.07
N ASP A 151 -9.48 20.69 -0.56
CA ASP A 151 -8.98 22.04 -0.78
C ASP A 151 -7.58 22.28 -0.20
N ALA A 152 -7.32 21.80 1.02
CA ALA A 152 -6.02 21.96 1.66
C ALA A 152 -4.97 21.08 0.97
N ALA A 153 -5.32 19.84 0.64
CA ALA A 153 -4.46 18.91 -0.09
C ALA A 153 -4.15 19.41 -1.51
N ALA A 154 -5.12 20.00 -2.21
CA ALA A 154 -4.95 20.54 -3.56
C ALA A 154 -3.95 21.71 -3.63
N ARG A 155 -3.83 22.48 -2.54
CA ARG A 155 -2.89 23.61 -2.39
C ARG A 155 -1.55 23.23 -1.75
N SER A 156 -1.37 21.98 -1.34
CA SER A 156 -0.15 21.52 -0.70
C SER A 156 1.04 21.58 -1.64
N VAL A 157 2.20 22.02 -1.14
CA VAL A 157 3.47 22.02 -1.89
C VAL A 157 3.89 20.61 -2.32
N HIS A 158 3.43 19.59 -1.61
CA HIS A 158 3.70 18.19 -1.93
C HIS A 158 3.14 17.74 -3.28
N ARG A 159 2.08 18.41 -3.77
CA ARG A 159 1.52 18.15 -5.11
C ARG A 159 2.47 18.52 -6.25
N LEU A 160 3.36 19.47 -6.00
CA LEU A 160 4.43 19.86 -6.92
C LEU A 160 5.75 19.13 -6.60
N GLY A 161 5.74 18.26 -5.60
CA GLY A 161 6.92 17.59 -5.08
C GLY A 161 7.46 16.52 -6.03
N VAL A 162 8.76 16.57 -6.28
CA VAL A 162 9.50 15.55 -7.04
C VAL A 162 10.32 14.62 -6.15
N VAL A 163 10.19 14.74 -4.82
CA VAL A 163 10.92 13.90 -3.85
C VAL A 163 10.54 12.44 -4.09
N PRO A 164 11.51 11.55 -4.37
CA PRO A 164 11.24 10.14 -4.59
C PRO A 164 10.81 9.45 -3.30
N ILE A 165 9.97 8.43 -3.42
CA ILE A 165 9.46 7.58 -2.34
C ILE A 165 9.82 6.12 -2.60
N GLY A 166 10.27 5.45 -1.55
CA GLY A 166 10.52 4.01 -1.56
C GLY A 166 11.70 3.59 -2.45
N ALA A 167 11.89 2.28 -2.58
CA ALA A 167 12.99 1.70 -3.36
C ALA A 167 12.85 1.96 -4.86
N LEU A 168 11.61 2.14 -5.34
CA LEU A 168 11.29 2.34 -6.76
C LEU A 168 11.38 3.82 -7.20
N GLY A 169 11.63 4.74 -6.26
CA GLY A 169 11.82 6.14 -6.56
C GLY A 169 10.56 6.87 -7.05
N THR A 170 9.37 6.32 -6.78
CA THR A 170 8.10 6.90 -7.23
C THR A 170 7.95 8.32 -6.67
N PRO A 171 7.74 9.36 -7.51
CA PRO A 171 7.63 10.73 -7.01
C PRO A 171 6.44 10.92 -6.06
N LEU A 172 6.64 11.66 -4.95
CA LEU A 172 5.59 12.00 -3.97
C LEU A 172 4.29 12.52 -4.61
N ARG A 173 4.39 13.32 -5.68
CA ARG A 173 3.22 13.81 -6.42
C ARG A 173 2.29 12.71 -6.91
N VAL A 174 2.82 11.53 -7.27
CA VAL A 174 2.00 10.41 -7.78
C VAL A 174 1.04 9.92 -6.69
N TYR A 175 1.55 9.67 -5.48
CA TYR A 175 0.72 9.28 -4.33
C TYR A 175 -0.31 10.37 -3.99
N TRP A 176 0.09 11.64 -4.11
CA TRP A 176 -0.78 12.78 -3.85
C TRP A 176 -1.91 12.88 -4.88
N ASP A 177 -1.61 12.76 -6.17
CA ASP A 177 -2.57 12.82 -7.26
C ASP A 177 -3.55 11.65 -7.19
N ILE A 178 -3.07 10.43 -6.91
CA ILE A 178 -3.93 9.27 -6.64
C ILE A 178 -4.90 9.56 -5.48
N ALA A 179 -4.41 10.13 -4.38
CA ALA A 179 -5.28 10.48 -3.26
C ALA A 179 -6.31 11.54 -3.63
N MET A 180 -5.94 12.53 -4.47
CA MET A 180 -6.89 13.52 -5.00
C MET A 180 -7.95 12.90 -5.90
N HIS A 181 -7.60 11.92 -6.74
CA HIS A 181 -8.56 11.17 -7.54
C HIS A 181 -9.50 10.32 -6.67
N LEU A 182 -9.00 9.72 -5.59
CA LEU A 182 -9.83 9.00 -4.61
C LEU A 182 -10.80 9.93 -3.87
N LEU A 183 -10.35 11.15 -3.54
CA LEU A 183 -11.16 12.19 -2.87
C LEU A 183 -12.20 12.83 -3.81
N SER A 184 -11.99 12.80 -5.12
CA SER A 184 -12.94 13.36 -6.08
C SER A 184 -14.29 12.63 -5.98
N ASP A 185 -15.38 13.39 -5.99
CA ASP A 185 -16.73 12.87 -5.79
C ASP A 185 -17.43 12.52 -7.12
N ASP A 186 -16.62 12.23 -8.16
CA ASP A 186 -17.01 12.04 -9.56
C ASP A 186 -17.79 10.74 -9.82
N GLY A 187 -18.82 10.45 -9.01
CA GLY A 187 -19.79 9.39 -9.28
C GLY A 187 -19.41 8.00 -8.81
N ALA A 188 -18.46 7.88 -7.87
CA ALA A 188 -17.90 6.61 -7.35
C ALA A 188 -18.93 5.58 -6.83
N ARG A 189 -20.21 5.95 -6.66
CA ARG A 189 -21.29 5.05 -6.23
C ARG A 189 -22.48 4.96 -7.19
N ALA A 190 -22.47 5.66 -8.33
CA ALA A 190 -23.65 5.79 -9.21
C ALA A 190 -23.38 5.51 -10.69
N ALA A 191 -22.13 5.31 -11.11
CA ALA A 191 -21.82 4.92 -12.49
C ALA A 191 -22.22 3.44 -12.72
N PRO A 192 -22.96 3.11 -13.80
CA PRO A 192 -23.15 1.73 -14.21
C PRO A 192 -21.79 1.07 -14.46
N VAL A 193 -21.64 -0.22 -14.16
CA VAL A 193 -20.40 -1.03 -14.34
C VAL A 193 -19.76 -0.89 -15.73
N LYS A 194 -20.51 -0.42 -16.73
CA LYS A 194 -20.02 -0.22 -18.10
C LYS A 194 -19.18 1.05 -18.29
N ASP A 195 -19.30 2.06 -17.43
CA ASP A 195 -18.60 3.33 -17.59
C ASP A 195 -17.57 3.51 -16.48
N MET A 196 -16.30 3.38 -16.87
CA MET A 196 -15.17 3.65 -16.00
C MET A 196 -15.12 5.14 -15.65
N THR A 197 -15.08 5.46 -14.36
CA THR A 197 -15.03 6.86 -13.93
C THR A 197 -13.67 7.48 -14.30
N PRO A 198 -13.61 8.78 -14.64
CA PRO A 198 -12.34 9.46 -14.92
C PRO A 198 -11.30 9.30 -13.79
N GLY A 199 -11.75 9.30 -12.53
CA GLY A 199 -10.90 9.10 -11.37
C GLY A 199 -10.26 7.70 -11.31
N LEU A 200 -11.01 6.64 -11.59
CA LEU A 200 -10.46 5.28 -11.63
C LEU A 200 -9.46 5.12 -12.78
N GLU A 201 -9.75 5.68 -13.95
CA GLU A 201 -8.84 5.59 -15.09
C GLU A 201 -7.51 6.32 -14.82
N ALA A 202 -7.56 7.48 -14.18
CA ALA A 202 -6.36 8.20 -13.77
C ALA A 202 -5.53 7.40 -12.75
N ILE A 203 -6.16 6.79 -11.75
CA ILE A 203 -5.49 5.93 -10.76
C ILE A 203 -4.85 4.72 -11.45
N ALA A 204 -5.58 4.05 -12.34
CA ALA A 204 -5.06 2.91 -13.08
C ALA A 204 -3.85 3.30 -13.96
N GLY A 205 -3.87 4.49 -14.58
CA GLY A 205 -2.73 5.03 -15.31
C GLY A 205 -1.52 5.32 -14.42
N HIS A 206 -1.72 5.82 -13.19
CA HIS A 206 -0.63 5.99 -12.24
C HIS A 206 -0.03 4.65 -11.78
N LEU A 207 -0.88 3.65 -11.49
CA LEU A 207 -0.42 2.32 -11.10
C LEU A 207 0.35 1.63 -12.23
N GLU A 208 -0.06 1.80 -13.48
CA GLU A 208 0.70 1.35 -14.65
C GLU A 208 2.08 2.02 -14.74
N ALA A 209 2.16 3.34 -14.56
CA ALA A 209 3.44 4.04 -14.56
C ALA A 209 4.36 3.59 -13.42
N MET A 210 3.81 3.30 -12.24
CA MET A 210 4.55 2.69 -11.12
C MET A 210 5.02 1.28 -11.49
N ALA A 211 4.17 0.47 -12.12
CA ALA A 211 4.51 -0.88 -12.57
C ALA A 211 5.64 -0.91 -13.62
N ALA A 212 5.67 0.05 -14.54
CA ALA A 212 6.78 0.18 -15.50
C ALA A 212 8.10 0.57 -14.80
N SER A 213 8.02 1.42 -13.77
CA SER A 213 9.18 1.80 -12.95
C SER A 213 9.69 0.61 -12.11
N TYR A 214 8.75 -0.16 -11.55
CA TYR A 214 9.02 -1.44 -10.89
C TYR A 214 9.78 -2.39 -11.81
N ALA A 215 9.31 -2.62 -13.04
CA ALA A 215 9.96 -3.55 -13.96
C ALA A 215 11.41 -3.13 -14.28
N THR A 216 11.65 -1.84 -14.43
CA THR A 216 13.01 -1.29 -14.64
C THR A 216 13.92 -1.59 -13.44
N ALA A 217 13.41 -1.39 -12.22
CA ALA A 217 14.16 -1.63 -10.99
C ALA A 217 14.44 -3.14 -10.77
N ILE A 218 13.42 -3.99 -10.98
CA ILE A 218 13.55 -5.44 -10.83
C ILE A 218 14.51 -6.01 -11.87
N ASN A 219 14.39 -5.61 -13.15
CA ASN A 219 15.31 -6.07 -14.18
C ASN A 219 16.77 -5.70 -13.85
N SER A 220 16.98 -4.51 -13.28
CA SER A 220 18.31 -4.08 -12.80
C SER A 220 18.80 -4.89 -11.60
N ALA A 221 17.88 -5.28 -10.69
CA ALA A 221 18.20 -6.11 -9.54
C ALA A 221 18.53 -7.56 -9.94
N MET A 222 17.78 -8.13 -10.88
CA MET A 222 17.98 -9.48 -11.42
C MET A 222 19.33 -9.62 -12.13
N ALA A 223 19.83 -8.55 -12.76
CA ALA A 223 21.17 -8.53 -13.34
C ALA A 223 22.29 -8.79 -12.31
N ASN A 224 22.05 -8.58 -11.01
CA ASN A 224 22.93 -9.01 -9.94
C ASN A 224 22.33 -10.26 -9.27
N GLU A 225 22.49 -11.40 -9.94
CA GLU A 225 21.96 -12.70 -9.51
C GLU A 225 22.29 -13.02 -8.03
N TYR A 226 23.50 -12.70 -7.56
CA TYR A 226 23.89 -12.95 -6.18
C TYR A 226 22.97 -12.23 -5.19
N LEU A 227 22.74 -10.92 -5.37
CA LEU A 227 21.87 -10.17 -4.48
C LEU A 227 20.41 -10.54 -4.68
N TRP A 228 19.99 -10.80 -5.92
CA TRP A 228 18.62 -11.17 -6.26
C TRP A 228 18.21 -12.47 -5.57
N PHE A 229 18.95 -13.56 -5.82
CA PHE A 229 18.64 -14.88 -5.25
C PHE A 229 18.88 -14.97 -3.74
N SER A 230 19.64 -14.03 -3.16
CA SER A 230 19.81 -13.92 -1.71
C SER A 230 18.75 -13.02 -1.04
N ALA A 231 17.78 -12.49 -1.81
CA ALA A 231 16.81 -11.50 -1.34
C ALA A 231 17.47 -10.26 -0.69
N ALA A 232 18.65 -9.90 -1.15
CA ALA A 232 19.44 -8.78 -0.65
C ALA A 232 19.43 -7.57 -1.59
N SER A 233 18.85 -7.70 -2.79
CA SER A 233 18.65 -6.56 -3.69
C SER A 233 17.71 -5.52 -3.07
N PRO A 234 18.04 -4.22 -3.15
CA PRO A 234 17.25 -3.15 -2.52
C PRO A 234 16.02 -2.78 -3.36
N VAL A 235 15.17 -3.77 -3.65
CA VAL A 235 13.94 -3.62 -4.44
C VAL A 235 12.79 -4.34 -3.73
N ASP A 236 11.58 -3.82 -3.91
CA ASP A 236 10.38 -4.45 -3.38
C ASP A 236 9.89 -5.51 -4.39
N VAL A 237 9.97 -6.80 -4.05
CA VAL A 237 9.59 -7.89 -4.98
C VAL A 237 8.08 -7.92 -5.25
N GLY A 238 7.26 -7.76 -4.21
CA GLY A 238 5.86 -7.38 -4.34
C GLY A 238 5.72 -5.90 -4.01
N ASP A 239 5.20 -5.09 -4.95
CA ASP A 239 5.01 -3.66 -4.68
C ASP A 239 3.79 -3.43 -3.76
N VAL A 240 4.07 -3.20 -2.49
CA VAL A 240 3.06 -2.96 -1.44
C VAL A 240 2.25 -1.70 -1.73
N ASP A 241 2.87 -0.67 -2.31
CA ASP A 241 2.19 0.60 -2.56
C ASP A 241 1.17 0.44 -3.69
N ILE A 242 1.53 -0.22 -4.79
CA ILE A 242 0.57 -0.55 -5.87
C ILE A 242 -0.57 -1.39 -5.31
N ALA A 243 -0.26 -2.43 -4.53
CA ALA A 243 -1.28 -3.35 -4.00
C ALA A 243 -2.23 -2.68 -3.00
N ALA A 244 -1.72 -1.85 -2.09
CA ALA A 244 -2.56 -1.15 -1.13
C ALA A 244 -3.36 0.00 -1.76
N ILE A 245 -2.83 0.71 -2.77
CA ILE A 245 -3.61 1.68 -3.55
C ILE A 245 -4.75 0.98 -4.30
N ALA A 246 -4.50 -0.17 -4.92
CA ALA A 246 -5.55 -0.95 -5.59
C ALA A 246 -6.65 -1.39 -4.61
N ALA A 247 -6.30 -1.81 -3.40
CA ALA A 247 -7.27 -2.14 -2.35
C ALA A 247 -8.10 -0.91 -1.91
N LEU A 248 -7.49 0.27 -1.77
CA LEU A 248 -8.21 1.51 -1.48
C LEU A 248 -9.13 1.92 -2.64
N ALA A 249 -8.67 1.79 -3.89
CA ALA A 249 -9.47 2.05 -5.08
C ALA A 249 -10.66 1.09 -5.16
N ALA A 250 -10.46 -0.21 -4.88
CA ALA A 250 -11.53 -1.21 -4.90
C ALA A 250 -12.60 -0.90 -3.86
N ARG A 251 -12.20 -0.39 -2.69
CA ARG A 251 -13.11 0.07 -1.66
C ARG A 251 -13.92 1.30 -2.08
N ARG A 252 -13.32 2.19 -2.87
CA ARG A 252 -13.96 3.45 -3.34
C ARG A 252 -14.87 3.23 -4.54
N PHE A 253 -14.41 2.48 -5.54
CA PHE A 253 -15.05 2.35 -6.85
C PHE A 253 -15.71 0.98 -7.10
N GLY A 254 -15.57 0.03 -6.16
CA GLY A 254 -15.98 -1.35 -6.34
C GLY A 254 -14.84 -2.24 -6.83
N ILE A 255 -14.91 -3.53 -6.51
CA ILE A 255 -13.85 -4.48 -6.86
C ILE A 255 -13.83 -4.76 -8.37
N GLU A 256 -14.98 -4.98 -9.00
CA GLU A 256 -15.06 -5.36 -10.41
C GLU A 256 -14.52 -4.28 -11.35
N PRO A 257 -14.84 -2.97 -11.18
CA PRO A 257 -14.26 -1.92 -12.02
C PRO A 257 -12.73 -1.83 -11.89
N VAL A 258 -12.20 -2.00 -10.67
CA VAL A 258 -10.74 -1.96 -10.43
C VAL A 258 -10.05 -3.14 -11.09
N VAL A 259 -10.59 -4.35 -10.93
CA VAL A 259 -10.06 -5.55 -11.59
C VAL A 259 -10.05 -5.35 -13.10
N ALA A 260 -11.18 -4.91 -13.68
CA ALA A 260 -11.26 -4.68 -15.12
C ALA A 260 -10.24 -3.63 -15.63
N ALA A 261 -10.08 -2.52 -14.90
CA ALA A 261 -9.14 -1.47 -15.28
C ALA A 261 -7.68 -1.92 -15.22
N LEU A 262 -7.29 -2.64 -14.16
CA LEU A 262 -5.91 -3.10 -13.98
C LEU A 262 -5.57 -4.29 -14.88
N SER A 263 -6.47 -5.27 -15.04
CA SER A 263 -6.25 -6.41 -15.94
C SER A 263 -6.10 -5.97 -17.40
N ARG A 264 -6.93 -5.04 -17.88
CA ARG A 264 -6.82 -4.49 -19.24
C ARG A 264 -5.46 -3.83 -19.49
N ARG A 265 -4.90 -3.17 -18.47
CA ARG A 265 -3.57 -2.55 -18.56
C ARG A 265 -2.48 -3.61 -18.52
N ALA A 266 -2.57 -4.56 -17.60
CA ALA A 266 -1.63 -5.67 -17.52
C ALA A 266 -1.52 -6.41 -18.88
N GLU A 267 -2.64 -6.68 -19.56
CA GLU A 267 -2.64 -7.33 -20.87
C GLU A 267 -1.85 -6.59 -21.97
N GLN A 268 -1.55 -5.30 -21.80
CA GLN A 268 -0.82 -4.47 -22.77
C GLN A 268 0.69 -4.45 -22.56
N HIS A 269 1.19 -5.02 -21.46
CA HIS A 269 2.60 -4.93 -21.07
C HIS A 269 3.32 -6.27 -21.07
N ASP A 270 4.65 -6.21 -21.00
CA ASP A 270 5.51 -7.38 -20.86
C ASP A 270 5.29 -8.10 -19.52
N PRO A 271 5.68 -9.39 -19.40
CA PRO A 271 5.44 -10.18 -18.20
C PRO A 271 5.93 -9.55 -16.89
N LEU A 272 7.06 -8.83 -16.90
CA LEU A 272 7.64 -8.27 -15.69
C LEU A 272 6.87 -7.04 -15.21
N THR A 273 6.47 -6.15 -16.13
CA THR A 273 5.62 -4.99 -15.83
C THR A 273 4.23 -5.41 -15.34
N ARG A 274 3.74 -6.58 -15.74
CA ARG A 274 2.43 -7.11 -15.31
C ARG A 274 2.38 -7.55 -13.86
N VAL A 275 3.48 -8.09 -13.34
CA VAL A 275 3.55 -8.70 -11.99
C VAL A 275 2.90 -7.81 -10.92
N PRO A 276 3.31 -6.55 -10.69
CA PRO A 276 2.75 -5.75 -9.61
C PRO A 276 1.27 -5.41 -9.81
N LEU A 277 0.79 -5.29 -11.05
CA LEU A 277 -0.63 -5.03 -11.33
C LEU A 277 -1.50 -6.25 -11.03
N GLU A 278 -1.03 -7.44 -11.39
CA GLU A 278 -1.74 -8.70 -11.15
C GLU A 278 -1.76 -9.04 -9.65
N LEU A 279 -0.63 -8.88 -8.95
CA LEU A 279 -0.55 -9.03 -7.49
C LEU A 279 -1.47 -8.04 -6.77
N ALA A 280 -1.54 -6.79 -7.25
CA ALA A 280 -2.45 -5.79 -6.71
C ALA A 280 -3.93 -6.18 -6.86
N VAL A 281 -4.30 -6.76 -8.01
CA VAL A 281 -5.64 -7.31 -8.23
C VAL A 281 -5.93 -8.46 -7.27
N GLU A 282 -5.03 -9.43 -7.16
CA GLU A 282 -5.20 -10.60 -6.28
C GLU A 282 -5.39 -10.19 -4.82
N LEU A 283 -4.54 -9.28 -4.33
CA LEU A 283 -4.63 -8.78 -2.96
C LEU A 283 -5.90 -7.97 -2.73
N ALA A 284 -6.29 -7.09 -3.67
CA ALA A 284 -7.51 -6.31 -3.55
C ALA A 284 -8.77 -7.20 -3.51
N VAL A 285 -8.85 -8.22 -4.37
CA VAL A 285 -9.95 -9.20 -4.36
C VAL A 285 -10.01 -9.93 -3.01
N HIS A 286 -8.87 -10.38 -2.50
CA HIS A 286 -8.80 -11.07 -1.21
C HIS A 286 -9.31 -10.18 -0.06
N VAL A 287 -8.78 -8.96 0.04
CA VAL A 287 -9.14 -7.99 1.10
C VAL A 287 -10.63 -7.63 1.04
N MET A 288 -11.18 -7.40 -0.15
CA MET A 288 -12.58 -6.98 -0.28
C MET A 288 -13.54 -8.10 0.15
N ARG A 289 -13.26 -9.36 -0.19
CA ARG A 289 -14.05 -10.53 0.23
C ARG A 289 -14.10 -10.69 1.76
N GLN A 290 -13.05 -10.32 2.48
CA GLN A 290 -13.04 -10.36 3.95
C GLN A 290 -13.84 -9.23 4.61
N THR A 291 -14.16 -8.16 3.87
CA THR A 291 -14.85 -6.98 4.42
C THR A 291 -16.35 -6.93 4.13
N GLU A 292 -16.87 -7.78 3.25
CA GLU A 292 -18.31 -7.94 3.07
C GLU A 292 -18.90 -8.73 4.26
N PRO A 293 -19.97 -8.24 4.92
CA PRO A 293 -20.71 -9.07 5.86
C PRO A 293 -21.26 -10.30 5.11
N PRO A 294 -21.32 -11.49 5.75
CA PRO A 294 -21.89 -12.67 5.11
C PRO A 294 -23.29 -12.34 4.59
N ARG A 295 -23.56 -12.64 3.31
CA ARG A 295 -24.86 -12.40 2.71
C ARG A 295 -25.87 -13.29 3.44
N LEU A 296 -26.95 -12.69 3.96
CA LEU A 296 -28.01 -13.38 4.69
C LEU A 296 -28.75 -14.45 3.86
N GLU A 297 -28.42 -14.61 2.58
CA GLU A 297 -28.98 -15.63 1.67
C GLU A 297 -28.31 -17.01 1.81
N GLU A 298 -27.28 -17.15 2.66
CA GLU A 298 -26.65 -18.44 2.98
C GLU A 298 -27.15 -19.08 4.30
N PHE A 299 -28.26 -18.60 4.86
CA PHE A 299 -28.93 -19.18 6.03
C PHE A 299 -30.41 -19.49 5.77
#